data_AF-A0A2J6SP67-F1
#
_entry.id   AF-A0A2J6SP67-F1
#
_cell.length_a   1.000
_cell.length_b   1.000
_cell.length_c   1.000
_cell.angle_alpha   90.00
_cell.angle_beta   90.00
_cell.angle_gamma   90.00
#
_symmetry.space_group_name_H-M   'P 1'
#
loop_
_entity.id
_entity.type
_entity.pdbx_description
1 polymer ?
#
loop_
_entity_poly.entity_id
_entity_poly.type
_entity_poly.pdbx_seq_one_letter_code
_entity_poly.pdbx_strand_id
1 'polypeptide(L)'
;MSFFTSQSTGETNFQTRTVLIVRFLLGRVGDGKEEGIVGKVMLVNGEVKRNDGGKTRVVMTCKNEEERVNALRKHFEIELTEEEINGIKGRNVELLGEN
;
A
#
# COMPACT_ATOMS: atom_id res chain seq x y z
N MET A 1 10.24 18.04 -10.81
CA MET A 1 10.61 16.90 -9.94
C MET A 1 9.71 15.68 -10.14
N SER A 2 8.39 15.82 -10.17
CA SER A 2 7.44 14.70 -10.36
C SER A 2 7.71 13.84 -11.62
N PHE A 3 8.05 14.48 -12.75
CA PHE A 3 8.34 13.79 -14.01
C PHE A 3 9.42 12.70 -13.85
N PHE A 4 10.57 13.04 -13.27
CA PHE A 4 11.67 12.08 -13.09
C PHE A 4 11.27 10.91 -12.18
N THR A 5 10.65 11.21 -11.03
CA THR A 5 10.22 10.18 -10.07
C THR A 5 9.19 9.22 -10.65
N SER A 6 8.27 9.71 -11.50
CA SER A 6 7.21 8.86 -12.09
C SER A 6 7.59 8.14 -13.38
N GLN A 7 8.55 8.66 -14.14
CA GLN A 7 8.87 8.15 -15.48
C GLN A 7 10.20 7.39 -15.56
N SER A 8 11.14 7.66 -14.65
CA SER A 8 12.45 7.01 -14.71
C SER A 8 12.31 5.50 -14.46
N THR A 9 12.77 4.71 -15.43
CA THR A 9 12.75 3.24 -15.38
C THR A 9 14.05 2.65 -14.81
N GLY A 10 14.96 3.50 -14.31
CA GLY A 10 16.21 3.05 -13.70
C GLY A 10 15.97 2.05 -12.56
N GLU A 11 16.89 1.10 -12.39
CA GLU A 11 16.78 0.03 -11.37
C GLU A 11 16.70 0.55 -9.94
N THR A 12 17.29 1.71 -9.70
CA THR A 12 17.29 2.38 -8.40
C THR A 12 16.06 3.24 -8.15
N ASN A 13 15.15 3.41 -9.13
CA ASN A 13 13.93 4.19 -8.92
C ASN A 13 12.92 3.37 -8.10
N PHE A 14 12.75 3.76 -6.84
CA PHE A 14 11.81 3.12 -5.93
C PHE A 14 10.35 3.31 -6.35
N GLN A 15 9.96 4.49 -6.85
CA GLN A 15 8.58 4.85 -7.13
C GLN A 15 7.97 4.08 -8.31
N THR A 16 8.78 3.70 -9.30
CA THR A 16 8.31 2.90 -10.45
C THR A 16 8.45 1.40 -10.25
N ARG A 17 9.08 0.97 -9.16
CA ARG A 17 9.40 -0.45 -8.90
C ARG A 17 8.81 -1.01 -7.61
N THR A 18 8.28 -0.15 -6.74
CA THR A 18 7.65 -0.55 -5.48
C THR A 18 6.25 0.04 -5.40
N VAL A 19 5.26 -0.81 -5.19
CA VAL A 19 3.91 -0.36 -4.85
C VAL A 19 3.90 -0.02 -3.37
N LEU A 20 3.72 1.26 -3.04
CA LEU A 20 3.70 1.76 -1.67
C LEU A 20 2.41 2.53 -1.41
N ILE A 21 1.61 2.06 -0.46
CA ILE A 21 0.46 2.81 0.09
C ILE A 21 0.66 2.95 1.59
N VAL A 22 0.36 4.13 2.14
CA VAL A 22 0.40 4.39 3.59
C VAL A 22 -0.90 5.09 3.99
N ARG A 23 -1.55 4.57 5.02
CA ARG A 23 -2.70 5.19 5.69
C ARG A 23 -2.39 5.36 7.18
N PHE A 24 -2.46 6.58 7.67
CA PHE A 24 -2.35 6.86 9.10
C PHE A 24 -3.68 6.60 9.81
N LEU A 25 -3.60 6.06 11.02
CA LEU A 25 -4.76 5.76 11.87
C LEU A 25 -4.91 6.88 12.90
N LEU A 26 -6.07 7.52 12.90
CA LEU A 26 -6.45 8.51 13.89
C LEU A 26 -7.04 7.80 15.11
N GLY A 27 -6.69 8.27 16.31
CA GLY A 27 -7.21 7.76 17.57
C GLY A 27 -6.96 8.75 18.70
N ARG A 28 -7.20 8.33 19.94
CA ARG A 28 -6.94 9.16 21.12
C ARG A 28 -5.47 9.05 21.54
N VAL A 29 -4.84 10.18 21.82
CA VAL A 29 -3.45 10.31 22.28
C VAL A 29 -3.37 11.08 23.60
N GLY A 30 -2.21 11.01 24.28
CA GLY A 30 -2.04 11.51 25.64
C GLY A 30 -2.90 10.74 26.65
N ASP A 31 -3.52 11.43 27.61
CA ASP A 31 -4.47 10.84 28.57
C ASP A 31 -5.87 10.59 27.95
N GLY A 32 -5.94 10.33 26.65
CA GLY A 32 -7.19 10.06 25.93
C GLY A 32 -8.01 11.30 25.55
N LYS A 33 -7.48 12.51 25.73
CA LYS A 33 -8.21 13.77 25.55
C LYS A 33 -8.04 14.38 24.15
N GLU A 34 -6.96 14.07 23.46
CA GLU A 34 -6.62 14.65 22.17
C GLU A 34 -6.76 13.60 21.06
N GLU A 35 -7.13 14.04 19.86
CA GLU A 35 -7.05 13.18 18.67
C GLU A 35 -5.66 13.31 18.03
N GLY A 36 -5.09 12.18 17.63
CA GLY A 36 -3.77 12.13 17.03
C GLY A 36 -3.49 10.82 16.33
N ILE A 37 -2.34 10.74 15.66
CA ILE A 37 -1.92 9.55 14.94
C ILE A 37 -1.48 8.49 15.96
N VAL A 38 -2.22 7.39 16.03
CA VAL A 38 -1.93 6.26 16.94
C VAL A 38 -1.24 5.10 16.22
N GLY A 39 -1.14 5.16 14.90
CA GLY A 39 -0.54 4.11 14.10
C GLY A 39 -0.65 4.36 12.60
N LYS A 40 -0.28 3.34 11.84
CA LYS A 40 -0.40 3.32 10.38
C LYS A 40 -0.57 1.91 9.84
N VAL A 41 -1.22 1.83 8.69
CA VAL A 41 -1.24 0.65 7.82
C VAL A 41 -0.45 0.99 6.57
N MET A 42 0.34 0.05 6.08
CA MET A 42 1.19 0.21 4.91
C MET A 42 1.04 -1.00 4.01
N LEU A 43 1.01 -0.81 2.70
CA LEU A 43 1.15 -1.87 1.72
C LEU A 43 2.48 -1.65 1.02
N VAL A 44 3.35 -2.66 1.03
CA VAL A 44 4.62 -2.67 0.31
C VAL A 44 4.63 -3.88 -0.61
N ASN A 45 4.53 -3.64 -1.91
CA ASN A 45 4.35 -4.65 -2.96
C ASN A 45 3.11 -5.52 -2.76
N GLY A 46 3.24 -6.66 -2.08
CA GLY A 46 2.13 -7.55 -1.72
C GLY A 46 1.87 -7.62 -0.21
N GLU A 47 2.72 -7.03 0.63
CA GLU A 47 2.60 -7.17 2.08
C GLU A 47 1.86 -6.00 2.71
N VAL A 48 0.75 -6.29 3.38
CA VAL A 48 0.06 -5.34 4.26
C VAL A 48 0.68 -5.44 5.65
N LYS A 49 1.18 -4.32 6.14
CA LYS A 49 1.83 -4.16 7.44
C LYS A 49 1.06 -3.17 8.29
N ARG A 50 0.90 -3.49 9.58
CA ARG A 50 0.30 -2.59 10.56
C ARG A 50 1.30 -2.23 11.65
N ASN A 51 1.38 -0.95 11.96
CA ASN A 51 2.16 -0.40 13.06
C ASN A 51 1.21 0.34 14.01
N ASP A 52 1.08 -0.16 15.24
CA ASP A 52 0.23 0.42 16.29
C ASP A 52 1.06 1.29 17.25
N GLY A 53 1.94 2.17 16.73
CA GLY A 53 2.71 3.12 17.54
C GLY A 53 4.04 2.60 18.11
N GLY A 54 4.62 1.56 17.51
CA GLY A 54 5.97 1.09 17.91
C GLY A 54 6.32 -0.33 17.47
N LYS A 55 5.32 -1.19 17.23
CA LYS A 55 5.52 -2.55 16.73
C LYS A 55 4.88 -2.72 15.35
N THR A 56 5.67 -3.14 14.38
CA THR A 56 5.20 -3.47 13.03
C THR A 56 4.98 -4.99 12.93
N ARG A 57 3.86 -5.40 12.35
CA ARG A 57 3.59 -6.80 11.97
C ARG A 57 2.99 -6.87 10.58
N VAL A 58 3.29 -7.95 9.85
CA VAL A 58 2.55 -8.31 8.64
C VAL A 58 1.17 -8.81 9.07
N VAL A 59 0.13 -8.29 8.43
CA VAL A 59 -1.27 -8.67 8.70
C VAL A 59 -1.91 -9.40 7.53
N MET A 60 -1.36 -9.25 6.33
CA MET A 60 -1.79 -9.94 5.12
C MET A 60 -0.65 -9.94 4.10
N THR A 61 -0.51 -11.02 3.34
CA THR A 61 0.36 -11.09 2.16
C THR A 61 -0.50 -11.44 0.96
N CYS A 62 -0.60 -10.52 0.01
CA CYS A 62 -1.30 -10.67 -1.26
C CYS A 62 -0.40 -11.46 -2.22
N LYS A 63 -0.90 -12.59 -2.71
CA LYS A 63 -0.21 -13.45 -3.67
C LYS A 63 -0.44 -13.04 -5.12
N ASN A 64 -1.57 -12.38 -5.41
CA ASN A 64 -1.96 -11.94 -6.74
C ASN A 64 -2.62 -10.55 -6.71
N GLU A 65 -2.90 -9.97 -7.88
CA GLU A 65 -3.54 -8.66 -7.97
C GLU A 65 -4.95 -8.61 -7.38
N GLU A 66 -5.74 -9.68 -7.50
CA GLU A 66 -7.10 -9.69 -6.97
C GLU A 66 -7.08 -9.50 -5.45
N GLU A 67 -6.20 -10.22 -4.76
CA GLU A 67 -5.97 -10.06 -3.32
C GLU A 67 -5.47 -8.65 -2.98
N ARG A 68 -4.58 -8.09 -3.82
CA ARG A 68 -4.05 -6.73 -3.62
C ARG A 68 -5.12 -5.66 -3.77
N VAL A 69 -5.97 -5.74 -4.79
CA VAL A 69 -7.11 -4.84 -4.99
C VAL A 69 -8.08 -4.95 -3.81
N ASN A 70 -8.36 -6.16 -3.32
CA ASN A 70 -9.21 -6.34 -2.15
C ASN A 70 -8.58 -5.72 -0.88
N ALA A 71 -7.25 -5.80 -0.74
CA ALA A 71 -6.52 -5.16 0.36
C ALA A 71 -6.60 -3.62 0.30
N LEU A 72 -6.51 -3.01 -0.89
CA LEU A 72 -6.72 -1.57 -1.10
C LEU A 72 -8.06 -1.11 -0.52
N ARG A 73 -9.14 -1.82 -0.87
CA ARG A 73 -10.48 -1.51 -0.36
C ARG A 73 -10.58 -1.69 1.14
N LYS A 74 -10.17 -2.85 1.66
CA LYS A 74 -10.36 -3.22 3.07
C LYS A 74 -9.50 -2.42 4.05
N HIS A 75 -8.26 -2.11 3.69
CA HIS A 75 -7.31 -1.50 4.62
C HIS A 75 -7.07 -0.02 4.36
N PHE A 76 -7.22 0.42 3.11
CA PHE A 76 -6.88 1.78 2.70
C PHE A 76 -8.08 2.61 2.25
N GLU A 77 -9.28 2.01 2.19
CA GLU A 77 -10.50 2.68 1.69
C GLU A 77 -10.34 3.23 0.28
N ILE A 78 -9.56 2.50 -0.54
CA ILE A 78 -9.35 2.80 -1.95
C ILE A 78 -10.08 1.75 -2.77
N GLU A 79 -11.10 2.18 -3.50
CA GLU A 79 -11.77 1.35 -4.50
C GLU A 79 -11.29 1.75 -5.89
N LEU A 80 -10.89 0.75 -6.67
CA LEU A 80 -10.49 0.93 -8.06
C LEU A 80 -11.64 0.51 -8.97
N THR A 81 -11.82 1.25 -10.05
CA THR A 81 -12.70 0.87 -11.16
C THR A 81 -12.14 -0.32 -11.94
N GLU A 82 -12.97 -0.97 -12.75
CA GLU A 82 -12.52 -2.06 -13.62
C GLU A 82 -11.42 -1.62 -14.60
N GLU A 83 -11.50 -0.38 -15.12
CA GLU A 83 -10.49 0.18 -16.01
C GLU A 83 -9.14 0.31 -15.31
N GLU A 84 -9.12 0.84 -14.09
CA GLU A 84 -7.89 1.01 -13.29
C GLU A 84 -7.27 -0.33 -12.91
N ILE A 85 -8.10 -1.33 -12.56
CA ILE A 85 -7.63 -2.70 -12.30
C ILE A 85 -7.00 -3.30 -13.56
N ASN A 86 -7.63 -3.14 -14.71
CA ASN A 86 -7.08 -3.62 -15.98
C ASN A 86 -5.78 -2.90 -16.38
N GLY A 87 -5.60 -1.64 -15.99
CA GLY A 87 -4.37 -0.87 -16.22
C GLY A 87 -3.14 -1.37 -15.45
N ILE A 88 -3.32 -2.27 -14.48
CA ILE A 88 -2.21 -2.91 -13.75
C ILE A 88 -1.56 -4.02 -14.59
N LYS A 89 -2.32 -4.67 -15.47
CA LYS A 89 -1.85 -5.80 -16.27
C LYS A 89 -0.67 -5.41 -17.16
N GLY A 90 0.38 -6.23 -17.16
CA GLY A 90 1.62 -6.02 -17.88
C GLY A 90 2.56 -4.99 -17.24
N ARG A 91 2.22 -4.41 -16.10
CA ARG A 91 3.15 -3.53 -15.36
C ARG A 91 4.24 -4.36 -14.70
N ASN A 92 5.43 -3.77 -14.57
CA ASN A 92 6.59 -4.37 -13.92
C ASN A 92 6.40 -4.68 -12.42
N VAL A 93 5.30 -4.24 -11.81
CA VAL A 93 4.96 -4.44 -10.40
C VAL A 93 3.66 -5.25 -10.20
N GLU A 94 3.12 -5.81 -11.28
CA GLU A 94 1.99 -6.75 -11.25
C GLU A 94 2.37 -8.02 -10.48
N LEU A 95 1.51 -8.48 -9.59
CA LEU A 95 1.60 -9.74 -8.87
C LEU A 95 0.89 -10.84 -9.67
N LEU A 96 1.69 -11.71 -10.29
CA LEU A 96 1.21 -12.75 -11.20
C LEU A 96 0.70 -14.02 -10.51
N GLY A 97 0.73 -14.12 -9.18
CA GLY A 97 0.42 -15.36 -8.46
C GLY A 97 1.56 -16.39 -8.50
N GLU A 98 1.45 -17.40 -7.64
CA GLU A 98 2.24 -18.63 -7.77
C GLU A 98 1.48 -19.56 -8.74
N ASN A 99 2.09 -19.94 -9.87
CA ASN A 99 1.55 -20.94 -10.80
C ASN A 99 1.48 -22.34 -10.16
#